data_AF-A0AAN6GSF0-F1
#
_entry.id   AF-A0AAN6GSF0-F1
#
_cell.length_a   1.000
_cell.length_b   1.000
_cell.length_c   1.000
_cell.angle_alpha   90.00
_cell.angle_beta   90.00
_cell.angle_gamma   90.00
#
_symmetry.space_group_name_H-M   'P 1'
#
loop_
_entity.id
_entity.type
_entity.pdbx_description
1 polymer ?
#
loop_
_entity_poly.entity_id
_entity_poly.type
_entity_poly.pdbx_seq_one_letter_code
_entity_poly.pdbx_strand_id
1 'polypeptide(L)'
;MSSSNSPIVLYDVLPNTDSPSERPYALLPNPWITRLVLKQKNIPFTVKPITVTELRASGPGSFRDRLASSLGAQGRPLIPMIEHNGKLIGDNQTIADYLDKQFPDSPSAFLPEITSRDAAQNQLASSLAWHCARQLRNTIGSGHAELIYEQATAMFDPVQREWMRSDEKIGLPGAMDTFRSMNRADLLASTRGHLAGVFSILSPIPAARIEGLEQDEVPNVIQRPADTYPDQSPRLFLSSPTKPGFADFTVFGWFLFTYIADRRLNEAIWTQSSGAAREWLEKEYNSGQDALKGDHRKPGYWPGDIPLRGVPEWADRMLSLYDNYTRRILDGEVLEGEPKVL
;
A
#
# COMPACT_ATOMS: atom_id res chain seq x y z
N MET A 1 25.59 21.30 -21.22
CA MET A 1 26.07 20.89 -19.88
C MET A 1 25.02 19.93 -19.33
N SER A 2 25.28 18.62 -19.33
CA SER A 2 24.40 17.68 -18.63
C SER A 2 24.56 17.96 -17.13
N SER A 3 23.57 18.57 -16.50
CA SER A 3 23.52 18.60 -15.04
C SER A 3 23.64 17.16 -14.58
N SER A 4 24.70 16.82 -13.85
CA SER A 4 24.83 15.52 -13.22
C SER A 4 23.63 15.36 -12.29
N ASN A 5 22.62 14.59 -12.71
CA ASN A 5 21.49 14.28 -11.84
C ASN A 5 22.06 13.51 -10.66
N SER A 6 22.05 14.13 -9.48
CA SER A 6 22.44 13.43 -8.26
C SER A 6 21.55 12.20 -8.10
N PRO A 7 22.09 11.04 -7.68
CA PRO A 7 21.27 9.86 -7.45
C PRO A 7 20.21 10.14 -6.38
N ILE A 8 19.04 9.51 -6.49
CA ILE A 8 17.99 9.63 -5.48
C ILE A 8 18.38 8.84 -4.23
N VAL A 9 18.23 9.45 -3.06
CA VAL A 9 18.33 8.76 -1.76
C VAL A 9 16.92 8.62 -1.18
N LEU A 10 16.44 7.40 -1.00
CA LEU A 10 15.20 7.06 -0.32
C LEU A 10 15.47 6.78 1.16
N TYR A 11 14.91 7.59 2.05
CA TYR A 11 14.97 7.38 3.49
C TYR A 11 13.81 6.49 3.96
N ASP A 12 14.15 5.47 4.74
CA ASP A 12 13.22 4.44 5.23
C ASP A 12 13.56 4.06 6.68
N VAL A 13 12.55 3.65 7.46
CA VAL A 13 12.73 3.13 8.83
C VAL A 13 12.56 1.62 8.78
N LEU A 14 13.60 0.90 9.17
CA LEU A 14 13.64 -0.55 9.08
C LEU A 14 13.60 -1.19 10.49
N PRO A 15 12.98 -2.37 10.64
CA PRO A 15 12.75 -2.98 11.96
C PRO A 15 14.00 -3.25 12.78
N ASN A 16 15.08 -3.74 12.16
CA ASN A 16 16.30 -4.15 12.87
C ASN A 16 17.53 -3.47 12.27
N THR A 17 17.70 -2.16 12.50
CA THR A 17 18.90 -1.43 12.03
C THR A 17 20.17 -1.83 12.77
N ASP A 18 20.04 -2.35 13.99
CA ASP A 18 21.17 -2.57 14.91
C ASP A 18 21.62 -4.04 14.99
N SER A 19 20.93 -4.96 14.29
CA SER A 19 21.27 -6.38 14.22
C SER A 19 21.86 -6.75 12.85
N PRO A 20 23.19 -6.69 12.68
CA PRO A 20 23.84 -6.91 11.39
C PRO A 20 23.66 -8.33 10.82
N SER A 21 23.23 -9.29 11.65
CA SER A 21 22.95 -10.67 11.23
C SER A 21 21.56 -10.88 10.65
N GLU A 22 20.63 -9.94 10.84
CA GLU A 22 19.26 -10.05 10.35
C GLU A 22 19.00 -9.00 9.28
N ARG A 23 18.47 -9.44 8.13
CA ARG A 23 18.18 -8.51 7.06
C ARG A 23 17.07 -7.55 7.49
N PRO A 24 17.29 -6.23 7.44
CA PRO A 24 16.21 -5.28 7.66
C PRO A 24 15.27 -5.32 6.44
N TYR A 25 14.08 -5.88 6.59
CA TYR A 25 13.07 -5.86 5.54
C TYR A 25 12.37 -4.50 5.51
N ALA A 26 12.17 -3.95 4.32
CA ALA A 26 11.20 -2.87 4.15
C ALA A 26 9.85 -3.41 4.62
N LEU A 27 9.34 -2.88 5.73
CA LEU A 27 8.13 -3.39 6.35
C LEU A 27 6.94 -2.48 6.05
N LEU A 28 7.16 -1.17 6.16
CA LEU A 28 6.07 -0.21 6.18
C LEU A 28 5.49 0.02 4.76
N PRO A 29 4.16 0.20 4.64
CA PRO A 29 3.50 0.27 3.34
C PRO A 29 3.93 1.51 2.54
N ASN A 30 4.06 2.67 3.19
CA ASN A 30 4.37 3.92 2.48
C ASN A 30 5.74 3.89 1.79
N PRO A 31 6.83 3.43 2.43
CA PRO A 31 8.12 3.23 1.75
C PRO A 31 8.06 2.29 0.56
N TRP A 32 7.33 1.16 0.65
CA TRP A 32 7.11 0.26 -0.48
C TRP A 32 6.48 0.95 -1.68
N ILE A 33 5.49 1.82 -1.45
CA ILE A 33 4.85 2.60 -2.51
C ILE A 33 5.92 3.42 -3.27
N THR A 34 6.78 4.15 -2.56
CA THR A 34 7.83 4.96 -3.19
C THR A 34 8.88 4.12 -3.90
N ARG A 35 9.31 2.98 -3.33
CA ARG A 35 10.23 2.02 -4.01
C ARG A 35 9.67 1.58 -5.35
N LEU A 36 8.40 1.19 -5.38
CA LEU A 36 7.74 0.68 -6.58
C LEU A 36 7.53 1.78 -7.63
N VAL A 37 7.23 3.02 -7.22
CA VAL A 37 7.20 4.17 -8.14
C VAL A 37 8.58 4.41 -8.76
N LEU A 38 9.65 4.40 -7.96
CA LEU A 38 11.02 4.56 -8.49
C LEU A 38 11.38 3.45 -9.49
N LYS A 39 11.01 2.20 -9.20
CA LYS A 39 11.21 1.05 -10.12
C LYS A 39 10.39 1.16 -11.39
N GLN A 40 9.11 1.51 -11.29
CA GLN A 40 8.23 1.73 -12.45
C GLN A 40 8.82 2.78 -13.41
N LYS A 41 9.36 3.86 -12.85
CA LYS A 41 9.96 4.96 -13.61
C LYS A 41 11.39 4.67 -14.07
N ASN A 42 11.94 3.51 -13.71
CA ASN A 42 13.33 3.12 -13.95
C ASN A 42 14.34 4.19 -13.47
N ILE A 43 14.10 4.76 -12.29
CA ILE A 43 14.97 5.77 -11.70
C ILE A 43 15.93 5.08 -10.73
N PRO A 44 17.26 5.19 -10.92
CA PRO A 44 18.22 4.68 -9.96
C PRO A 44 18.08 5.38 -8.60
N PHE A 45 18.08 4.60 -7.52
CA PHE A 45 18.02 5.13 -6.17
C PHE A 45 18.86 4.28 -5.22
N THR A 46 19.19 4.85 -4.08
CA THR A 46 19.75 4.15 -2.93
C THR A 46 18.83 4.30 -1.74
N VAL A 47 18.68 3.25 -0.95
CA VAL A 47 17.93 3.28 0.30
C VAL A 47 18.90 3.59 1.43
N LYS A 48 18.60 4.64 2.19
CA LYS A 48 19.29 5.00 3.42
C LYS A 48 18.40 4.68 4.62
N PRO A 49 18.69 3.60 5.37
CA PRO A 49 18.00 3.31 6.61
C PRO A 49 18.22 4.45 7.60
N ILE A 50 17.16 4.82 8.32
CA ILE A 50 17.20 5.78 9.43
C ILE A 50 16.47 5.21 10.63
N THR A 51 16.88 5.65 11.81
CA THR A 51 16.25 5.32 13.09
C THR A 51 15.08 6.26 13.39
N VAL A 52 14.18 5.84 14.29
CA VAL A 52 13.12 6.73 14.81
C VAL A 52 13.72 7.93 15.56
N THR A 53 14.90 7.79 16.14
CA THR A 53 15.63 8.87 16.82
C THR A 53 16.06 9.94 15.83
N GLU A 54 16.66 9.55 14.70
CA GLU A 54 17.02 10.47 13.62
C GLU A 54 15.78 11.15 13.02
N LEU A 55 14.69 10.39 12.82
CA LEU A 55 13.43 10.93 12.29
C LEU A 55 12.83 12.02 13.20
N ARG A 56 13.00 11.88 14.52
CA ARG A 56 12.48 12.80 15.55
C ARG A 56 13.47 13.88 15.96
N ALA A 57 14.71 13.80 15.50
CA ALA A 57 15.73 14.77 15.83
C ALA A 57 15.25 16.19 15.52
N SER A 58 15.62 17.13 16.39
CA SER A 58 15.32 18.55 16.24
C SER A 58 16.62 19.34 16.18
N GLY A 59 16.54 20.56 15.65
CA GLY A 59 17.70 21.43 15.48
C GLY A 59 18.19 21.51 14.02
N PRO A 60 19.19 22.36 13.75
CA PRO A 60 19.67 22.65 12.41
C PRO A 60 20.09 21.38 11.66
N GLY A 61 19.60 21.21 10.43
CA GLY A 61 19.93 20.07 9.57
C GLY A 61 19.14 18.78 9.84
N SER A 62 18.33 18.73 10.90
CA SER A 62 17.41 17.60 11.14
C SER A 62 16.36 17.48 10.02
N PHE A 63 15.72 16.32 9.87
CA PHE A 63 14.62 16.16 8.91
C PHE A 63 13.47 17.14 9.18
N ARG A 64 13.20 17.45 10.46
CA ARG A 64 12.19 18.44 10.85
C ARG A 64 12.53 19.84 10.36
N ASP A 65 13.78 20.27 10.55
CA ASP A 65 14.29 21.56 10.07
C ASP A 65 14.23 21.65 8.53
N ARG A 66 14.71 20.60 7.85
CA ARG A 66 14.76 20.53 6.38
C ARG A 66 13.38 20.47 5.72
N LEU A 67 12.35 19.97 6.43
CA LEU A 67 10.97 19.90 5.94
C LEU A 67 10.06 20.98 6.53
N ALA A 68 10.58 21.90 7.34
CA ALA A 68 9.77 22.87 8.08
C ALA A 68 8.85 23.71 7.18
N SER A 69 9.31 24.08 5.98
CA SER A 69 8.49 24.83 5.00
C SER A 69 7.31 24.03 4.44
N SER A 70 7.40 22.70 4.43
CA SER A 70 6.38 21.80 3.89
C SER A 70 5.44 21.25 4.96
N LEU A 71 5.94 21.00 6.17
CA LEU A 71 5.17 20.40 7.25
C LEU A 71 4.62 21.43 8.26
N GLY A 72 5.11 22.66 8.23
CA GLY A 72 4.80 23.70 9.22
C GLY A 72 5.55 23.53 10.55
N ALA A 73 5.36 24.48 11.46
CA ALA A 73 6.13 24.58 12.71
C ALA A 73 5.96 23.36 13.65
N GLN A 74 4.80 22.69 13.59
CA GLN A 74 4.50 21.48 14.37
C GLN A 74 4.52 20.21 13.51
N GLY A 75 5.04 20.33 12.30
CA GLY A 75 5.15 19.28 11.33
C GLY A 75 6.03 18.12 11.80
N ARG A 76 5.51 16.90 11.74
CA ARG A 76 6.29 15.69 12.00
C ARG A 76 6.78 15.09 10.69
N PRO A 77 8.10 14.92 10.49
CA PRO A 77 8.62 14.13 9.39
C PRO A 77 8.03 12.72 9.39
N LEU A 78 7.53 12.28 8.25
CA LEU A 78 7.01 10.94 8.04
C LEU A 78 7.81 10.28 6.91
N ILE A 79 7.95 8.96 6.99
CA ILE A 79 8.51 8.17 5.91
C ILE A 79 7.42 7.71 4.92
N PRO A 80 7.79 7.53 3.64
CA PRO A 80 9.12 7.74 3.07
C PRO A 80 9.45 9.23 2.88
N MET A 81 10.74 9.50 2.79
CA MET A 81 11.27 10.75 2.25
C MET A 81 12.28 10.43 1.16
N ILE A 82 12.38 11.27 0.13
CA ILE A 82 13.48 11.20 -0.83
C ILE A 82 14.32 12.47 -0.78
N GLU A 83 15.60 12.34 -1.10
CA GLU A 83 16.48 13.45 -1.38
C GLU A 83 16.98 13.38 -2.82
N HIS A 84 16.84 14.49 -3.52
CA HIS A 84 17.27 14.65 -4.91
C HIS A 84 17.68 16.10 -5.14
N ASN A 85 18.87 16.32 -5.71
CA ASN A 85 19.43 17.65 -5.96
C ASN A 85 19.44 18.57 -4.71
N GLY A 86 19.78 18.00 -3.54
CA GLY A 86 19.82 18.69 -2.26
C GLY A 86 18.45 19.03 -1.64
N LYS A 87 17.36 18.71 -2.33
CA LYS A 87 15.99 18.91 -1.85
C LYS A 87 15.47 17.64 -1.19
N LEU A 88 14.92 17.78 0.01
CA LEU A 88 14.20 16.73 0.71
C LEU A 88 12.70 16.83 0.41
N ILE A 89 12.06 15.72 0.07
CA ILE A 89 10.63 15.61 -0.26
C ILE A 89 10.04 14.47 0.58
N GLY A 90 8.99 14.74 1.35
CA GLY A 90 8.24 13.75 2.12
C GLY A 90 6.85 13.50 1.54
N ASP A 91 6.13 12.53 2.12
CA ASP A 91 4.82 12.02 1.68
C ASP A 91 4.86 11.33 0.30
N ASN A 92 4.47 10.07 0.24
CA ASN A 92 4.60 9.24 -0.96
C ASN A 92 3.87 9.81 -2.19
N GLN A 93 2.74 10.49 -2.01
CA GLN A 93 1.99 11.10 -3.10
C GLN A 93 2.70 12.36 -3.61
N THR A 94 3.15 13.23 -2.70
CA THR A 94 3.97 14.40 -3.04
C THR A 94 5.28 13.99 -3.71
N ILE A 95 5.89 12.87 -3.29
CA ILE A 95 7.06 12.28 -3.92
C ILE A 95 6.72 11.83 -5.35
N ALA A 96 5.61 11.12 -5.58
CA ALA A 96 5.21 10.71 -6.92
C ALA A 96 4.97 11.92 -7.85
N ASP A 97 4.29 12.96 -7.38
CA ASP A 97 4.09 14.22 -8.11
C ASP A 97 5.43 14.90 -8.46
N TYR A 98 6.38 14.88 -7.53
CA TYR A 98 7.73 15.40 -7.77
C TYR A 98 8.47 14.60 -8.85
N LEU A 99 8.40 13.27 -8.78
CA LEU A 99 9.06 12.39 -9.75
C LEU A 99 8.44 12.51 -11.15
N ASP A 100 7.13 12.65 -11.28
CA ASP A 100 6.47 12.89 -12.57
C ASP A 100 6.95 14.21 -13.21
N LYS A 101 7.16 15.26 -12.41
CA LYS A 101 7.69 16.55 -12.90
C LYS A 101 9.17 16.50 -13.26
N GLN A 102 9.96 15.82 -12.44
CA GLN A 102 11.42 15.79 -12.59
C GLN A 102 11.90 14.80 -13.65
N PHE A 103 11.11 13.77 -13.94
CA PHE A 103 11.39 12.72 -14.93
C PHE A 103 10.23 12.62 -15.93
N PRO A 104 9.96 13.67 -16.73
CA PRO A 104 8.76 13.77 -17.56
C PRO A 104 8.66 12.69 -18.64
N ASP A 105 9.79 12.11 -19.04
CA ASP A 105 9.85 11.10 -20.11
C ASP A 105 9.68 9.66 -19.61
N SER A 106 9.62 9.48 -18.30
CA SER A 106 9.29 8.18 -17.69
C SER A 106 7.77 7.99 -17.60
N PRO A 107 7.27 6.74 -17.41
CA PRO A 107 5.84 6.50 -17.20
C PRO A 107 5.28 7.33 -16.04
N SER A 108 4.05 7.84 -16.17
CA SER A 108 3.38 8.52 -15.06
C SER A 108 3.10 7.56 -13.90
N ALA A 109 3.34 8.02 -12.68
CA ALA A 109 2.98 7.26 -11.49
C ALA A 109 1.45 7.03 -11.40
N PHE A 110 0.64 7.95 -11.92
CA PHE A 110 -0.82 7.91 -11.80
C PHE A 110 -1.51 7.38 -13.06
N LEU A 111 -0.94 7.62 -14.25
CA LEU A 111 -1.43 7.15 -15.55
C LEU A 111 -0.35 6.32 -16.25
N PRO A 112 -0.12 5.06 -15.81
CA PRO A 112 1.09 4.30 -16.14
C PRO A 112 1.23 3.90 -17.61
N GLU A 113 0.17 4.06 -18.41
CA GLU A 113 0.19 3.78 -19.85
C GLU A 113 0.89 4.86 -20.68
N ILE A 114 1.00 6.07 -20.14
CA ILE A 114 1.56 7.24 -20.83
C ILE A 114 2.73 7.83 -20.05
N THR A 115 3.51 8.69 -20.70
CA THR A 115 4.60 9.41 -20.03
C THR A 115 4.04 10.43 -19.04
N SER A 116 4.84 10.82 -18.03
CA SER A 116 4.47 11.90 -17.11
C SER A 116 4.21 13.22 -17.83
N ARG A 117 4.93 13.49 -18.91
CA ARG A 117 4.72 14.66 -19.79
C ARG A 117 3.31 14.66 -20.39
N ASP A 118 2.90 13.55 -20.97
CA ASP A 118 1.58 13.43 -21.61
C ASP A 118 0.46 13.46 -20.57
N ALA A 119 0.68 12.83 -19.41
CA ALA A 119 -0.25 12.89 -18.28
C ALA A 119 -0.46 14.33 -17.80
N ALA A 120 0.59 15.15 -17.73
CA ALA A 120 0.50 16.56 -17.34
C ALA A 120 -0.32 17.41 -18.32
N GLN A 121 -0.40 17.01 -19.60
CA GLN A 121 -1.24 17.66 -20.61
C GLN A 121 -2.73 17.27 -20.43
N ASN A 122 -3.02 16.11 -19.83
CA ASN A 122 -4.37 15.66 -19.50
C ASN A 122 -4.69 15.86 -18.01
N GLN A 123 -4.83 17.13 -17.62
CA GLN A 123 -5.02 17.52 -16.21
C GLN A 123 -6.22 16.84 -15.55
N LEU A 124 -7.33 16.64 -16.28
CA LEU A 124 -8.52 15.98 -15.73
C LEU A 124 -8.25 14.51 -15.40
N ALA A 125 -7.72 13.73 -16.36
CA ALA A 125 -7.42 12.33 -16.12
C ALA A 125 -6.38 12.16 -15.02
N SER A 126 -5.34 12.99 -15.02
CA SER A 126 -4.30 12.98 -13.97
C SER A 126 -4.88 13.29 -12.59
N SER A 127 -5.77 14.29 -12.49
CA SER A 127 -6.40 14.67 -11.22
C SER A 127 -7.34 13.56 -10.71
N LEU A 128 -8.12 12.93 -11.59
CA LEU A 128 -8.99 11.82 -11.23
C LEU A 128 -8.18 10.61 -10.72
N ALA A 129 -7.10 10.25 -11.41
CA ALA A 129 -6.21 9.18 -10.99
C ALA A 129 -5.55 9.47 -9.63
N TRP A 130 -5.08 10.72 -9.43
CA TRP A 130 -4.52 11.19 -8.17
C TRP A 130 -5.53 11.10 -7.01
N HIS A 131 -6.76 11.56 -7.23
CA HIS A 131 -7.82 11.50 -6.23
C HIS A 131 -8.24 10.06 -5.93
N CYS A 132 -8.36 9.20 -6.95
CA CYS A 132 -8.65 7.79 -6.78
C CYS A 132 -7.61 7.12 -5.89
N ALA A 133 -6.32 7.35 -6.16
CA ALA A 133 -5.26 6.74 -5.39
C ALA A 133 -5.22 7.24 -3.93
N ARG A 134 -5.52 8.54 -3.70
CA ARG A 134 -5.69 9.10 -2.35
C ARG A 134 -6.87 8.47 -1.60
N GLN A 135 -8.01 8.29 -2.26
CA GLN A 135 -9.18 7.66 -1.64
C GLN A 135 -8.88 6.20 -1.29
N LEU A 136 -8.25 5.45 -2.20
CA LEU A 136 -7.82 4.07 -1.95
C LEU A 136 -6.90 3.95 -0.74
N ARG A 137 -5.94 4.88 -0.58
CA ARG A 137 -5.06 4.92 0.60
C ARG A 137 -5.87 5.02 1.90
N ASN A 138 -6.87 5.90 1.95
CA ASN A 138 -7.71 6.08 3.13
C ASN A 138 -8.59 4.86 3.40
N THR A 139 -9.19 4.29 2.35
CA THR A 139 -10.06 3.11 2.45
C THR A 139 -9.30 1.87 2.90
N ILE A 140 -8.16 1.58 2.27
CA ILE A 140 -7.37 0.39 2.61
C ILE A 140 -6.69 0.53 3.96
N GLY A 141 -6.19 1.72 4.32
CA GLY A 141 -5.55 1.91 5.62
C GLY A 141 -6.48 1.71 6.82
N SER A 142 -7.78 2.00 6.64
CA SER A 142 -8.79 1.83 7.70
C SER A 142 -9.06 0.35 7.99
N GLY A 143 -8.86 -0.07 9.23
CA GLY A 143 -9.04 -1.44 9.70
C GLY A 143 -7.79 -2.32 9.52
N HIS A 144 -7.06 -2.15 8.41
CA HIS A 144 -5.83 -2.90 8.17
C HIS A 144 -4.76 -2.60 9.21
N ALA A 145 -4.53 -1.32 9.50
CA ALA A 145 -3.52 -0.92 10.46
C ALA A 145 -3.83 -1.55 11.82
N GLU A 146 -5.07 -1.42 12.29
CA GLU A 146 -5.55 -1.91 13.57
C GLU A 146 -5.41 -3.44 13.71
N LEU A 147 -5.55 -4.19 12.61
CA LEU A 147 -5.37 -5.65 12.60
C LEU A 147 -3.92 -6.09 12.76
N ILE A 148 -2.97 -5.42 12.11
CA ILE A 148 -1.58 -5.89 11.99
C ILE A 148 -0.57 -5.12 12.85
N TYR A 149 -0.96 -3.97 13.41
CA TYR A 149 -0.01 -3.03 14.02
C TYR A 149 0.83 -3.69 15.12
N GLU A 150 0.22 -4.57 15.92
CA GLU A 150 0.90 -5.23 17.02
C GLU A 150 2.02 -6.16 16.52
N GLN A 151 1.72 -7.02 15.56
CA GLN A 151 2.66 -7.96 14.93
C GLN A 151 3.76 -7.19 14.19
N ALA A 152 3.37 -6.19 13.38
CA ALA A 152 4.32 -5.38 12.63
C ALA A 152 5.29 -4.63 13.54
N THR A 153 4.80 -3.99 14.61
CA THR A 153 5.67 -3.27 15.55
C THR A 153 6.55 -4.19 16.38
N ALA A 154 6.13 -5.45 16.61
CA ALA A 154 6.95 -6.44 17.31
C ALA A 154 8.24 -6.80 16.52
N MET A 155 8.27 -6.56 15.21
CA MET A 155 9.46 -6.76 14.39
C MET A 155 10.54 -5.71 14.64
N PHE A 156 10.19 -4.53 15.16
CA PHE A 156 11.16 -3.47 15.43
C PHE A 156 11.96 -3.76 16.71
N ASP A 157 13.20 -3.25 16.78
CA ASP A 157 13.98 -3.24 18.03
C ASP A 157 13.20 -2.53 19.18
N PRO A 158 13.58 -2.75 20.45
CA PRO A 158 12.83 -2.22 21.58
C PRO A 158 12.61 -0.70 21.57
N VAL A 159 13.59 0.08 21.12
CA VAL A 159 13.51 1.55 21.12
C VAL A 159 12.54 2.01 20.03
N GLN A 160 12.68 1.47 18.83
CA GLN A 160 11.79 1.79 17.71
C GLN A 160 10.36 1.30 17.98
N ARG A 161 10.21 0.09 18.52
CA ARG A 161 8.92 -0.51 18.89
C ARG A 161 8.15 0.33 19.89
N GLU A 162 8.82 0.79 20.94
CA GLU A 162 8.20 1.63 21.98
C GLU A 162 7.64 2.92 21.36
N TRP A 163 8.45 3.62 20.56
CA TRP A 163 7.95 4.81 19.88
C TRP A 163 6.84 4.49 18.89
N MET A 164 6.97 3.43 18.08
CA MET A 164 5.96 3.06 17.11
C MET A 164 4.60 2.78 17.75
N ARG A 165 4.58 2.26 18.98
CA ARG A 165 3.38 1.99 19.79
C ARG A 165 2.89 3.17 20.63
N SER A 166 3.63 4.29 20.63
CA SER A 166 3.26 5.47 21.43
C SER A 166 2.09 6.25 20.84
N ASP A 167 1.34 6.91 21.71
CA ASP A 167 0.28 7.87 21.33
C ASP A 167 0.84 9.01 20.48
N GLU A 168 2.08 9.43 20.73
CA GLU A 168 2.77 10.42 19.90
C GLU A 168 2.84 9.93 18.45
N LYS A 169 3.29 8.69 18.20
CA LYS A 169 3.39 8.12 16.84
C LYS A 169 2.02 8.01 16.18
N ILE A 170 1.07 7.41 16.88
CA ILE A 170 -0.22 7.04 16.30
C ILE A 170 -1.11 8.30 16.15
N GLY A 171 -0.92 9.30 17.03
CA GLY A 171 -1.67 10.55 17.03
C GLY A 171 -2.99 10.47 17.78
N LEU A 172 -3.17 9.46 18.65
CA LEU A 172 -4.38 9.22 19.42
C LEU A 172 -4.01 8.75 20.83
N PRO A 173 -4.53 9.36 21.91
CA PRO A 173 -4.32 8.88 23.28
C PRO A 173 -4.86 7.46 23.49
N GLY A 174 -4.09 6.57 24.12
CA GLY A 174 -4.48 5.18 24.37
C GLY A 174 -4.71 4.37 23.09
N ALA A 175 -4.00 4.68 22.00
CA ALA A 175 -4.27 4.10 20.69
C ALA A 175 -4.08 2.58 20.66
N MET A 176 -3.02 2.07 21.29
CA MET A 176 -2.75 0.63 21.30
C MET A 176 -3.79 -0.16 22.08
N ASP A 177 -4.26 0.36 23.20
CA ASP A 177 -5.34 -0.27 23.97
C ASP A 177 -6.65 -0.24 23.18
N THR A 178 -6.90 0.87 22.48
CA THR A 178 -8.01 0.99 21.53
C THR A 178 -7.92 -0.08 20.46
N PHE A 179 -6.79 -0.24 19.77
CA PHE A 179 -6.61 -1.29 18.75
C PHE A 179 -6.81 -2.71 19.30
N ARG A 180 -6.33 -2.98 20.51
CA ARG A 180 -6.47 -4.30 21.16
C ARG A 180 -7.90 -4.60 21.60
N SER A 181 -8.68 -3.57 21.92
CA SER A 181 -10.08 -3.70 22.36
C SER A 181 -11.07 -3.93 21.21
N MET A 182 -10.66 -3.67 19.97
CA MET A 182 -11.53 -3.80 18.80
C MET A 182 -11.85 -5.27 18.50
N ASN A 183 -13.11 -5.54 18.15
CA ASN A 183 -13.55 -6.86 17.71
C ASN A 183 -12.83 -7.26 16.40
N ARG A 184 -12.04 -8.34 16.44
CA ARG A 184 -11.23 -8.73 15.28
C ARG A 184 -12.05 -9.28 14.13
N ALA A 185 -13.17 -9.94 14.41
CA ALA A 185 -14.07 -10.42 13.36
C ALA A 185 -14.70 -9.24 12.59
N ASP A 186 -15.07 -8.16 13.27
CA ASP A 186 -15.63 -6.97 12.63
C ASP A 186 -14.55 -6.22 11.82
N LEU A 187 -13.35 -6.04 12.38
CA LEU A 187 -12.22 -5.43 11.67
C LEU A 187 -11.85 -6.21 10.40
N LEU A 188 -11.77 -7.54 10.51
CA LEU A 188 -11.43 -8.40 9.38
C LEU A 188 -12.53 -8.41 8.32
N ALA A 189 -13.81 -8.42 8.73
CA ALA A 189 -14.93 -8.28 7.81
C ALA A 189 -14.92 -6.94 7.06
N SER A 190 -14.74 -5.83 7.79
CA SER A 190 -14.64 -4.48 7.21
C SER A 190 -13.49 -4.39 6.22
N THR A 191 -12.32 -4.87 6.62
CA THR A 191 -11.10 -4.90 5.81
C THR A 191 -11.31 -5.69 4.51
N ARG A 192 -11.89 -6.89 4.59
CA ARG A 192 -12.24 -7.70 3.40
C ARG A 192 -13.31 -7.03 2.54
N GLY A 193 -14.29 -6.36 3.14
CA GLY A 193 -15.31 -5.60 2.43
C GLY A 193 -14.72 -4.44 1.61
N HIS A 194 -13.79 -3.68 2.20
CA HIS A 194 -13.04 -2.64 1.48
C HIS A 194 -12.27 -3.21 0.29
N LEU A 195 -11.55 -4.33 0.47
CA LEU A 195 -10.85 -5.00 -0.61
C LEU A 195 -11.80 -5.47 -1.72
N ALA A 196 -12.92 -6.08 -1.38
CA ALA A 196 -13.91 -6.50 -2.37
C ALA A 196 -14.40 -5.32 -3.22
N GLY A 197 -14.65 -4.17 -2.59
CA GLY A 197 -15.00 -2.92 -3.28
C GLY A 197 -13.92 -2.48 -4.26
N VAL A 198 -12.66 -2.47 -3.84
CA VAL A 198 -11.51 -2.11 -4.70
C VAL A 198 -11.34 -3.08 -5.87
N PHE A 199 -11.39 -4.38 -5.60
CA PHE A 199 -11.13 -5.43 -6.59
C PHE A 199 -12.31 -5.71 -7.53
N SER A 200 -13.49 -5.15 -7.25
CA SER A 200 -14.61 -5.11 -8.21
C SER A 200 -14.25 -4.41 -9.53
N ILE A 201 -13.19 -3.59 -9.54
CA ILE A 201 -12.63 -2.97 -10.75
C ILE A 201 -12.00 -4.02 -11.68
N LEU A 202 -11.27 -5.00 -11.13
CA LEU A 202 -10.57 -6.04 -11.90
C LEU A 202 -11.50 -7.17 -12.32
N SER A 203 -12.45 -7.52 -11.45
CA SER A 203 -13.42 -8.59 -11.66
C SER A 203 -14.83 -8.05 -11.50
N PRO A 204 -15.31 -7.26 -12.46
CA PRO A 204 -16.65 -6.71 -12.37
C PRO A 204 -17.68 -7.84 -12.32
N ILE A 205 -18.55 -7.78 -11.32
CA ILE A 205 -19.70 -8.66 -11.26
C ILE A 205 -20.57 -8.31 -12.49
N PRO A 206 -20.92 -9.29 -13.35
CA PRO A 206 -21.87 -9.04 -14.42
C PRO A 206 -23.09 -8.36 -13.81
N ALA A 207 -23.51 -7.22 -14.36
CA ALA A 207 -24.69 -6.53 -13.86
C ALA A 207 -25.83 -7.56 -13.73
N ALA A 208 -26.43 -7.65 -12.55
CA ALA A 208 -27.56 -8.53 -12.34
C ALA A 208 -28.59 -8.17 -13.41
N ARG A 209 -28.82 -9.08 -14.36
CA ARG A 209 -29.90 -8.89 -15.32
C ARG A 209 -31.17 -8.89 -14.47
N ILE A 210 -31.83 -7.74 -14.40
CA ILE A 210 -33.15 -7.66 -13.79
C ILE A 210 -34.04 -8.49 -14.72
N GLU A 211 -34.40 -9.69 -14.29
CA GLU A 211 -35.33 -10.54 -15.04
C GLU A 211 -36.62 -9.75 -15.26
N GLY A 212 -36.98 -9.53 -16.53
CA GLY A 212 -38.21 -8.84 -16.93
C GLY A 212 -38.04 -7.42 -17.49
N LEU A 213 -36.83 -6.85 -17.51
CA LEU A 213 -36.55 -5.65 -18.33
C LEU A 213 -35.98 -6.10 -19.68
N GLU A 214 -36.67 -5.77 -20.77
CA GLU A 214 -36.14 -6.01 -22.12
C GLU A 214 -34.87 -5.18 -22.33
N GLN A 215 -33.98 -5.66 -23.19
CA GLN A 215 -32.64 -5.09 -23.40
C GLN A 215 -32.68 -3.61 -23.83
N ASP A 216 -33.80 -3.17 -24.41
CA ASP A 216 -34.07 -1.81 -24.88
C ASP A 216 -34.59 -0.87 -23.76
N GLU A 217 -34.99 -1.40 -22.60
CA GLU A 217 -35.54 -0.61 -21.48
C GLU A 217 -34.51 -0.29 -20.38
N VAL A 218 -33.33 -0.93 -20.41
CA VAL A 218 -32.26 -0.59 -19.48
C VAL A 218 -31.66 0.74 -19.93
N PRO A 219 -31.76 1.83 -19.15
CA PRO A 219 -31.20 3.11 -19.55
C PRO A 219 -29.72 2.92 -19.87
N ASN A 220 -29.27 3.45 -21.03
CA ASN A 220 -27.85 3.51 -21.44
C ASN A 220 -26.91 4.11 -20.39
N VAL A 221 -27.45 4.66 -19.30
CA VAL A 221 -26.74 5.20 -18.14
C VAL A 221 -26.15 4.09 -17.25
N ILE A 222 -26.72 2.87 -17.24
CA ILE A 222 -26.27 1.75 -16.39
C ILE A 222 -25.49 0.70 -17.19
N GLN A 223 -25.68 0.63 -18.50
CA GLN A 223 -24.87 -0.24 -19.34
C GLN A 223 -23.43 0.26 -19.30
N ARG A 224 -22.52 -0.58 -18.76
CA ARG A 224 -21.10 -0.37 -19.03
C ARG A 224 -20.94 -0.29 -20.54
N PRO A 225 -20.00 0.51 -21.05
CA PRO A 225 -19.67 0.52 -22.46
C PRO A 225 -18.96 -0.81 -22.83
N ALA A 226 -19.69 -1.92 -22.79
CA ALA A 226 -19.21 -3.24 -23.19
C ALA A 226 -18.89 -3.23 -24.69
N ASP A 227 -19.63 -2.41 -25.46
CA ASP A 227 -19.52 -2.31 -26.91
C ASP A 227 -18.44 -1.32 -27.39
N THR A 228 -17.81 -0.55 -26.50
CA THR A 228 -16.85 0.51 -26.92
C THR A 228 -15.40 0.06 -26.97
N TYR A 229 -15.10 -1.16 -26.49
CA TYR A 229 -13.78 -1.76 -26.62
C TYR A 229 -13.94 -3.23 -27.04
N PRO A 230 -14.00 -3.52 -28.35
CA PRO A 230 -14.13 -4.89 -28.88
C PRO A 230 -12.91 -5.79 -28.63
N ASP A 231 -11.84 -5.25 -28.06
CA ASP A 231 -10.58 -5.94 -27.72
C ASP A 231 -10.30 -5.93 -26.19
N GLN A 232 -11.36 -6.03 -25.36
CA GLN A 232 -11.26 -5.96 -23.89
C GLN A 232 -10.55 -7.17 -23.28
N SER A 233 -9.22 -7.19 -23.43
CA SER A 233 -8.36 -7.90 -22.49
C SER A 233 -8.74 -7.47 -21.07
N PRO A 234 -8.91 -8.42 -20.13
CA PRO A 234 -9.30 -8.11 -18.76
C PRO A 234 -8.30 -7.14 -18.16
N ARG A 235 -8.78 -6.14 -17.40
CA ARG A 235 -7.89 -5.22 -16.69
C ARG A 235 -7.00 -6.01 -15.74
N LEU A 236 -5.70 -5.82 -15.89
CA LEU A 236 -4.71 -6.54 -15.07
C LEU A 236 -4.40 -5.79 -13.77
N PHE A 237 -4.54 -4.46 -13.77
CA PHE A 237 -4.16 -3.59 -12.66
C PHE A 237 -5.25 -2.57 -12.32
N LEU A 238 -5.21 -2.03 -11.11
CA LEU A 238 -6.17 -1.05 -10.60
C LEU A 238 -5.99 0.30 -11.31
N SER A 239 -4.74 0.68 -11.59
CA SER A 239 -4.41 1.94 -12.28
C SER A 239 -4.64 1.89 -13.78
N SER A 240 -4.43 0.75 -14.45
CA SER A 240 -4.63 0.65 -15.90
C SER A 240 -4.85 -0.79 -16.38
N PRO A 241 -5.20 -0.99 -17.67
CA PRO A 241 -5.37 -2.32 -18.22
C PRO A 241 -4.10 -3.18 -18.17
N THR A 242 -2.90 -2.62 -18.42
CA THR A 242 -1.69 -3.44 -18.62
C THR A 242 -0.50 -3.10 -17.74
N LYS A 243 -0.53 -1.98 -17.00
CA LYS A 243 0.60 -1.54 -16.18
C LYS A 243 0.13 -1.14 -14.77
N PRO A 244 0.87 -1.50 -13.72
CA PRO A 244 0.58 -1.05 -12.37
C PRO A 244 0.89 0.45 -12.25
N GLY A 245 0.20 1.14 -11.36
CA GLY A 245 0.50 2.52 -10.98
C GLY A 245 0.36 2.76 -9.48
N PHE A 246 0.25 4.02 -9.08
CA PHE A 246 0.22 4.43 -7.67
C PHE A 246 -0.91 3.77 -6.88
N ALA A 247 -2.07 3.53 -7.50
CA ALA A 247 -3.18 2.83 -6.86
C ALA A 247 -2.81 1.38 -6.54
N ASP A 248 -2.25 0.65 -7.51
CA ASP A 248 -1.74 -0.71 -7.31
C ASP A 248 -0.67 -0.76 -6.22
N PHE A 249 0.32 0.14 -6.29
CA PHE A 249 1.40 0.18 -5.30
C PHE A 249 0.86 0.49 -3.90
N THR A 250 -0.18 1.31 -3.80
CA THR A 250 -0.83 1.62 -2.52
C THR A 250 -1.43 0.35 -1.91
N VAL A 251 -2.26 -0.38 -2.66
CA VAL A 251 -2.85 -1.63 -2.17
C VAL A 251 -1.77 -2.67 -1.89
N PHE A 252 -0.76 -2.77 -2.75
CA PHE A 252 0.30 -3.76 -2.64
C PHE A 252 1.25 -3.48 -1.47
N GLY A 253 1.48 -2.22 -1.11
CA GLY A 253 2.21 -1.87 0.10
C GLY A 253 1.54 -2.42 1.37
N TRP A 254 0.21 -2.38 1.45
CA TRP A 254 -0.55 -2.99 2.56
C TRP A 254 -0.58 -4.52 2.51
N PHE A 255 -0.62 -5.10 1.31
CA PHE A 255 -0.40 -6.53 1.13
C PHE A 255 0.95 -6.94 1.71
N LEU A 256 2.05 -6.27 1.32
CA LEU A 256 3.39 -6.56 1.81
C LEU A 256 3.53 -6.34 3.32
N PHE A 257 2.89 -5.29 3.85
CA PHE A 257 2.94 -5.00 5.28
C PHE A 257 2.41 -6.18 6.12
N THR A 258 1.27 -6.74 5.73
CA THR A 258 0.71 -7.92 6.39
C THR A 258 1.48 -9.20 6.04
N TYR A 259 1.89 -9.38 4.79
CA TYR A 259 2.65 -10.55 4.33
C TYR A 259 3.94 -10.76 5.12
N ILE A 260 4.67 -9.67 5.38
CA ILE A 260 5.96 -9.69 6.09
C ILE A 260 5.74 -9.84 7.60
N ALA A 261 4.75 -9.14 8.17
CA ALA A 261 4.53 -9.13 9.62
C ALA A 261 3.80 -10.37 10.15
N ASP A 262 2.81 -10.89 9.43
CA ASP A 262 1.99 -12.03 9.83
C ASP A 262 1.39 -12.72 8.61
N ARG A 263 2.02 -13.82 8.19
CA ARG A 263 1.60 -14.55 7.00
C ARG A 263 0.20 -15.15 7.13
N ARG A 264 -0.22 -15.56 8.33
CA ARG A 264 -1.55 -16.15 8.54
C ARG A 264 -2.64 -15.08 8.45
N LEU A 265 -2.41 -13.92 9.07
CA LEU A 265 -3.31 -12.78 8.92
C LEU A 265 -3.34 -12.27 7.48
N ASN A 266 -2.22 -12.27 6.76
CA ASN A 266 -2.20 -11.95 5.33
C ASN A 266 -3.11 -12.90 4.53
N GLU A 267 -3.02 -14.22 4.76
CA GLU A 267 -3.90 -15.20 4.12
C GLU A 267 -5.38 -14.95 4.48
N ALA A 268 -5.66 -14.64 5.74
CA ALA A 268 -7.01 -14.29 6.21
C ALA A 268 -7.58 -13.05 5.49
N ILE A 269 -6.75 -12.03 5.25
CA ILE A 269 -7.18 -10.80 4.60
C ILE A 269 -7.30 -10.97 3.08
N TRP A 270 -6.29 -11.55 2.42
CA TRP A 270 -6.08 -11.40 0.97
C TRP A 270 -6.48 -12.62 0.14
N THR A 271 -6.92 -13.73 0.75
CA THR A 271 -7.37 -14.89 -0.02
C THR A 271 -8.80 -14.72 -0.55
N GLN A 272 -9.05 -15.34 -1.71
CA GLN A 272 -10.35 -15.28 -2.39
C GLN A 272 -11.51 -15.74 -1.49
N SER A 273 -11.33 -16.83 -0.75
CA SER A 273 -12.35 -17.36 0.17
C SER A 273 -12.16 -16.82 1.59
N SER A 274 -13.22 -16.81 2.40
CA SER A 274 -13.13 -16.46 3.82
C SER A 274 -12.65 -17.61 4.72
N GLY A 275 -12.27 -18.77 4.15
CA GLY A 275 -11.84 -19.94 4.93
C GLY A 275 -10.65 -19.65 5.84
N ALA A 276 -9.58 -19.05 5.29
CA ALA A 276 -8.41 -18.65 6.07
C ALA A 276 -8.74 -17.60 7.13
N ALA A 277 -9.69 -16.69 6.84
CA ALA A 277 -10.14 -15.68 7.77
C ALA A 277 -10.85 -16.28 8.99
N ARG A 278 -11.75 -17.23 8.75
CA ARG A 278 -12.45 -17.98 9.78
C ARG A 278 -11.49 -18.80 10.63
N GLU A 279 -10.56 -19.51 9.99
CA GLU A 279 -9.55 -20.30 10.68
C GLU A 279 -8.66 -19.43 11.58
N TRP A 280 -8.21 -18.28 11.08
CA TRP A 280 -7.39 -17.35 11.87
C TRP A 280 -8.13 -16.84 13.12
N LEU A 281 -9.42 -16.50 12.99
CA LEU A 281 -10.26 -16.07 14.13
C LEU A 281 -10.51 -17.21 15.14
N GLU A 282 -10.63 -18.45 14.67
CA GLU A 282 -10.97 -19.60 15.51
C GLU A 282 -9.78 -20.20 16.24
N LYS A 283 -8.60 -20.24 15.60
CA LYS A 283 -7.45 -21.02 16.08
C LYS A 283 -6.24 -20.18 16.45
N GLU A 284 -5.98 -19.12 15.70
CA GLU A 284 -4.68 -18.43 15.75
C GLU A 284 -4.73 -17.21 16.66
N TYR A 285 -5.71 -16.31 16.47
CA TYR A 285 -5.76 -15.09 17.25
C TYR A 285 -6.31 -15.32 18.66
N ASN A 286 -5.51 -14.98 19.67
CA ASN A 286 -5.85 -15.07 21.10
C ASN A 286 -6.53 -16.39 21.50
N SER A 287 -6.10 -17.51 20.92
CA SER A 287 -6.68 -18.84 21.20
C SER A 287 -8.21 -18.90 20.98
N GLY A 288 -8.72 -18.19 19.97
CA GLY A 288 -10.13 -18.24 19.57
C GLY A 288 -11.07 -17.33 20.37
N GLN A 289 -10.56 -16.35 21.12
CA GLN A 289 -11.39 -15.37 21.84
C GLN A 289 -12.36 -14.61 20.90
N ASP A 290 -11.90 -14.33 19.67
CA ASP A 290 -12.67 -13.67 18.62
C ASP A 290 -13.34 -14.64 17.63
N ALA A 291 -13.45 -15.93 17.99
CA ALA A 291 -14.15 -16.91 17.18
C ALA A 291 -15.60 -16.46 16.93
N LEU A 292 -16.07 -16.66 15.69
CA LEU A 292 -17.42 -16.30 15.28
C LEU A 292 -18.46 -17.01 16.17
N LYS A 293 -19.58 -16.33 16.44
CA LYS A 293 -20.65 -16.82 17.32
C LYS A 293 -22.00 -16.78 16.60
N GLY A 294 -22.95 -17.58 17.08
CA GLY A 294 -24.31 -17.63 16.53
C GLY A 294 -24.32 -17.96 15.04
N ASP A 295 -25.15 -17.24 14.27
CA ASP A 295 -25.29 -17.47 12.84
C ASP A 295 -24.03 -17.16 12.03
N HIS A 296 -23.15 -16.26 12.50
CA HIS A 296 -21.90 -15.96 11.80
C HIS A 296 -20.96 -17.17 11.70
N ARG A 297 -21.15 -18.23 12.52
CA ARG A 297 -20.43 -19.50 12.36
C ARG A 297 -20.77 -20.23 11.05
N LYS A 298 -21.97 -20.01 10.51
CA LYS A 298 -22.40 -20.63 9.26
C LYS A 298 -21.69 -19.93 8.08
N PRO A 299 -21.13 -20.68 7.12
CA PRO A 299 -20.57 -20.09 5.90
C PRO A 299 -21.60 -19.23 5.16
N GLY A 300 -21.22 -18.02 4.77
CA GLY A 300 -22.06 -17.06 4.06
C GLY A 300 -22.87 -16.11 4.97
N TYR A 301 -22.82 -16.28 6.29
CA TYR A 301 -23.57 -15.46 7.26
C TYR A 301 -22.71 -14.39 7.94
N TRP A 302 -21.38 -14.48 7.87
CA TRP A 302 -20.50 -13.46 8.41
C TRP A 302 -20.22 -12.41 7.33
N PRO A 303 -20.29 -11.10 7.63
CA PRO A 303 -20.01 -10.06 6.64
C PRO A 303 -18.63 -10.17 5.97
N GLY A 304 -17.66 -10.87 6.58
CA GLY A 304 -16.37 -11.16 5.98
C GLY A 304 -16.37 -12.28 4.93
N ASP A 305 -17.48 -13.00 4.73
CA ASP A 305 -17.67 -14.04 3.70
C ASP A 305 -17.85 -13.47 2.28
N ILE A 306 -17.21 -12.34 2.01
CA ILE A 306 -17.20 -11.71 0.69
C ILE A 306 -16.04 -12.29 -0.12
N PRO A 307 -16.29 -12.77 -1.35
CA PRO A 307 -15.24 -13.31 -2.20
C PRO A 307 -14.34 -12.20 -2.74
N LEU A 308 -13.02 -12.38 -2.62
CA LEU A 308 -12.00 -11.46 -3.13
C LEU A 308 -11.49 -11.89 -4.50
N ARG A 309 -12.36 -11.82 -5.51
CA ARG A 309 -12.06 -12.28 -6.87
C ARG A 309 -10.93 -11.46 -7.49
N GLY A 310 -9.98 -12.14 -8.14
CA GLY A 310 -8.86 -11.49 -8.82
C GLY A 310 -7.73 -11.03 -7.90
N VAL A 311 -7.89 -11.09 -6.57
CA VAL A 311 -6.84 -10.70 -5.62
C VAL A 311 -5.62 -11.62 -5.71
N PRO A 312 -5.74 -12.96 -5.71
CA PRO A 312 -4.56 -13.83 -5.82
C PRO A 312 -3.76 -13.60 -7.10
N GLU A 313 -4.44 -13.49 -8.24
CA GLU A 313 -3.82 -13.25 -9.55
C GLU A 313 -3.19 -11.87 -9.66
N TRP A 314 -3.83 -10.85 -9.06
CA TRP A 314 -3.23 -9.52 -8.95
C TRP A 314 -1.99 -9.53 -8.05
N ALA A 315 -2.05 -10.16 -6.87
CA ALA A 315 -0.93 -10.21 -5.94
C ALA A 315 0.27 -10.96 -6.53
N ASP A 316 0.04 -12.07 -7.22
CA ASP A 316 1.07 -12.84 -7.93
C ASP A 316 1.77 -12.01 -9.02
N ARG A 317 0.98 -11.27 -9.82
CA ARG A 317 1.53 -10.33 -10.82
C ARG A 317 2.35 -9.23 -10.15
N MET A 318 1.85 -8.61 -9.08
CA MET A 318 2.55 -7.55 -8.37
C MET A 318 3.88 -8.03 -7.77
N LEU A 319 3.92 -9.25 -7.23
CA LEU A 319 5.14 -9.89 -6.74
C LEU A 319 6.17 -10.17 -7.85
N SER A 320 5.70 -10.40 -9.08
CA SER A 320 6.53 -10.73 -10.24
C SER A 320 7.03 -9.51 -11.02
N LEU A 321 6.60 -8.29 -10.65
CA LEU A 321 7.00 -7.06 -11.32
C LEU A 321 8.51 -6.82 -11.28
N TYR A 322 9.00 -6.10 -12.29
CA TYR A 322 10.36 -5.56 -12.36
C TYR A 322 11.43 -6.61 -12.10
N ASP A 323 11.38 -7.72 -12.85
CA ASP A 323 12.30 -8.86 -12.68
C ASP A 323 12.25 -9.45 -11.27
N ASN A 324 11.03 -9.73 -10.79
CA ASN A 324 10.76 -10.28 -9.46
C ASN A 324 11.37 -9.45 -8.31
N TYR A 325 11.53 -8.13 -8.49
CA TYR A 325 12.20 -7.26 -7.53
C TYR A 325 11.70 -7.44 -6.09
N THR A 326 10.39 -7.48 -5.91
CA THR A 326 9.78 -7.67 -4.59
C THR A 326 10.05 -9.06 -4.02
N ARG A 327 9.86 -10.14 -4.81
CA ARG A 327 10.15 -11.52 -4.37
C ARG A 327 11.60 -11.67 -3.96
N ARG A 328 12.53 -11.19 -4.78
CA ARG A 328 13.97 -11.21 -4.50
C ARG A 328 14.30 -10.54 -3.18
N ILE A 329 13.68 -9.39 -2.86
CA ILE A 329 13.83 -8.76 -1.54
C ILE A 329 13.26 -9.64 -0.41
N LEU A 330 12.06 -10.19 -0.59
CA LEU A 330 11.44 -11.08 0.39
C LEU A 330 12.24 -12.37 0.62
N ASP A 331 12.90 -12.87 -0.42
CA ASP A 331 13.74 -14.08 -0.41
C ASP A 331 15.15 -13.82 0.14
N GLY A 332 15.45 -12.60 0.59
CA GLY A 332 16.74 -12.27 1.19
C GLY A 332 17.82 -11.83 0.19
N GLU A 333 17.51 -11.68 -1.10
CA GLU A 333 18.48 -11.23 -2.10
C GLU A 333 18.79 -9.73 -1.98
N VAL A 334 20.09 -9.41 -1.97
CA VAL A 334 20.63 -8.06 -1.94
C VAL A 334 20.66 -7.45 -3.34
N LEU A 335 19.82 -6.44 -3.58
CA LEU A 335 19.71 -5.79 -4.88
C LEU A 335 20.48 -4.46 -4.93
N GLU A 336 20.83 -4.01 -6.14
CA GLU A 336 21.46 -2.70 -6.30
C GLU A 336 20.56 -1.57 -5.77
N GLY A 337 21.18 -0.65 -5.02
CA GLY A 337 20.47 0.44 -4.35
C GLY A 337 19.83 0.04 -3.02
N GLU A 338 19.67 -1.25 -2.74
CA GLU A 338 19.22 -1.75 -1.45
C GLU A 338 20.38 -1.82 -0.45
N PRO A 339 20.09 -1.71 0.86
CA PRO A 339 21.13 -1.91 1.86
C PRO A 339 21.66 -3.35 1.74
N LYS A 340 22.98 -3.49 1.54
CA LYS A 340 23.62 -4.78 1.24
C LYS A 340 23.56 -5.74 2.42
N VAL A 341 24.03 -5.23 3.52
CA VAL A 341 24.05 -5.68 4.90
C VAL A 341 24.41 -4.36 5.59
N LEU A 342 23.81 -4.05 6.74
CA LEU A 342 24.30 -2.91 7.50
C LEU A 342 25.58 -3.33 8.23
#